data_AF-A0A0D3C142-F1
#
_entry.id   AF-A0A0D3C142-F1
#
_cell.length_a   1.000
_cell.length_b   1.000
_cell.length_c   1.000
_cell.angle_alpha   90.00
_cell.angle_beta   90.00
_cell.angle_gamma   90.00
#
_symmetry.space_group_name_H-M   'P 1'
#
loop_
_entity.id
_entity.type
_entity.pdbx_description
1 polymer ?
#
loop_
_entity_poly.entity_id
_entity_poly.type
_entity_poly.pdbx_seq_one_letter_code
_entity_poly.pdbx_strand_id
1 'polypeptide(L)'
;MAGRDVLLLSLLVITISVDVAFADREPHCVYTFYIETGPVDGAGTDSIISVKISDKSGQGIDIQDIVTWGGLMGPSYDYFEKGSLDIFSGKAQCLPSPICSLSLTSDGSSV
;
A
#
# COMPACT_ATOMS: atom_id res chain seq x y z
N MET A 1 -0.34 -21.51 61.60
CA MET A 1 0.65 -21.52 60.51
C MET A 1 -0.09 -21.63 59.17
N ALA A 2 -0.99 -20.68 58.90
CA ALA A 2 -1.91 -20.74 57.74
C ALA A 2 -2.15 -19.35 57.12
N GLY A 3 -2.06 -18.27 57.91
CA GLY A 3 -2.23 -16.90 57.39
C GLY A 3 -1.05 -16.37 56.56
N ARG A 4 0.17 -16.88 56.77
CA ARG A 4 1.36 -16.43 56.02
C ARG A 4 1.37 -16.96 54.58
N ASP A 5 0.87 -18.17 54.38
CA ASP A 5 0.79 -18.80 53.05
C ASP A 5 -0.33 -18.20 52.20
N VAL A 6 -1.44 -17.77 52.82
CA VAL A 6 -2.53 -17.04 52.13
C VAL A 6 -2.09 -15.65 51.69
N LEU A 7 -1.29 -14.95 52.51
CA LEU A 7 -0.71 -13.65 52.14
C LEU A 7 0.31 -13.76 51.00
N LEU A 8 1.14 -14.82 51.00
CA LEU A 8 2.09 -15.10 49.93
C LEU A 8 1.39 -15.44 48.61
N LEU A 9 0.32 -16.24 48.65
CA LEU A 9 -0.51 -16.51 47.46
C LEU A 9 -1.19 -15.24 46.94
N SER A 10 -1.68 -14.38 47.83
CA SER A 10 -2.34 -13.12 47.45
C SER A 10 -1.37 -12.12 46.81
N LEU A 11 -0.09 -12.12 47.24
CA LEU A 11 0.95 -11.29 46.65
C LEU A 11 1.39 -11.79 45.26
N LEU A 12 1.33 -13.11 45.03
CA LEU A 12 1.73 -13.74 43.76
C LEU A 12 0.71 -13.49 42.63
N VAL A 13 -0.55 -13.24 42.97
CA VAL A 13 -1.63 -13.03 41.97
C VAL A 13 -1.68 -11.58 41.46
N ILE A 14 -1.04 -10.63 42.16
CA ILE A 14 -1.10 -9.19 41.81
C ILE A 14 -0.08 -8.81 40.72
N THR A 15 0.87 -9.67 40.35
CA THR A 15 1.89 -9.37 39.33
C THR A 15 1.51 -9.82 37.91
N ILE A 16 0.23 -10.02 37.60
CA ILE A 16 -0.20 -10.22 36.22
C ILE A 16 -0.12 -8.86 35.52
N SER A 17 1.06 -8.52 35.02
CA SER A 17 1.30 -7.41 34.11
C SER A 17 0.38 -7.61 32.90
N VAL A 18 -0.57 -6.70 32.72
CA VAL A 18 -1.39 -6.67 31.51
C VAL A 18 -0.55 -5.99 30.45
N ASP A 19 0.20 -6.78 29.67
CA ASP A 19 0.86 -6.27 28.47
C ASP A 19 -0.24 -5.89 27.46
N VAL A 20 -0.60 -4.62 27.45
CA VAL A 20 -1.45 -4.06 26.39
C VAL A 20 -0.57 -3.99 25.15
N ALA A 21 -0.58 -5.06 24.35
CA ALA A 21 -0.01 -5.04 23.02
C ALA A 21 -0.80 -4.03 22.19
N PHE A 22 -0.34 -2.78 22.16
CA PHE A 22 -0.65 -1.89 21.06
C PHE A 22 -0.02 -2.57 19.85
N ALA A 23 -0.82 -3.31 19.10
CA ALA A 23 -0.45 -3.64 17.75
C ALA A 23 -0.29 -2.28 17.05
N ASP A 24 0.95 -1.78 16.98
CA ASP A 24 1.35 -0.72 16.08
C ASP A 24 0.94 -1.20 14.70
N ARG A 25 -0.29 -0.85 14.30
CA ARG A 25 -0.74 -1.06 12.94
C ARG A 25 0.16 -0.15 12.13
N GLU A 26 1.13 -0.75 11.44
CA GLU A 26 1.90 -0.12 10.37
C GLU A 26 0.96 0.86 9.65
N PRO A 27 1.20 2.19 9.74
CA PRO A 27 0.25 3.15 9.25
C PRO A 27 0.06 2.95 7.75
N HIS A 28 -1.20 2.87 7.31
CA HIS A 28 -1.52 2.82 5.90
C HIS A 28 -1.72 4.22 5.36
N CYS A 29 -1.05 4.53 4.26
CA CYS A 29 -1.17 5.76 3.51
C CYS A 29 -2.01 5.52 2.24
N VAL A 30 -2.64 6.58 1.76
CA VAL A 30 -3.29 6.60 0.44
C VAL A 30 -2.29 7.16 -0.56
N TYR A 31 -2.08 6.43 -1.64
CA TYR A 31 -1.26 6.84 -2.76
C TYR A 31 -2.15 7.00 -3.97
N THR A 32 -2.04 8.16 -4.62
CA THR A 32 -2.83 8.50 -5.80
C THR A 32 -1.91 8.81 -6.97
N PHE A 33 -2.16 8.17 -8.09
CA PHE A 33 -1.45 8.37 -9.36
C PHE A 33 -2.41 9.01 -10.36
N TYR A 34 -1.90 10.02 -11.05
CA TYR A 34 -2.55 10.67 -12.18
C TYR A 34 -1.65 10.38 -13.39
N ILE A 35 -2.14 9.61 -14.34
CA ILE A 35 -1.37 9.18 -15.52
C ILE A 35 -2.06 9.75 -16.75
N GLU A 36 -1.35 10.57 -17.50
CA GLU A 36 -1.82 11.08 -18.79
C GLU A 36 -1.14 10.30 -19.90
N THR A 37 -1.93 9.62 -20.73
CA THR A 37 -1.42 8.96 -21.94
C THR A 37 -1.23 10.00 -23.03
N GLY A 38 -0.10 9.93 -23.75
CA GLY A 38 0.22 10.88 -24.81
C GLY A 38 -0.87 10.95 -25.90
N PRO A 39 -1.04 12.10 -26.58
CA PRO A 39 -2.12 12.30 -27.54
C PRO A 39 -1.82 11.78 -28.96
N VAL A 40 -0.69 11.10 -29.16
CA VAL A 40 -0.24 10.62 -30.49
C VAL A 40 -0.83 9.25 -30.83
N ASP A 41 -1.01 8.99 -32.12
CA ASP A 41 -1.56 7.71 -32.57
C ASP A 41 -0.66 6.55 -32.15
N GLY A 42 -1.26 5.50 -31.57
CA GLY A 42 -0.54 4.36 -31.01
C GLY A 42 0.10 4.60 -29.64
N ALA A 43 -0.22 5.70 -28.94
CA ALA A 43 0.25 5.92 -27.58
C ALA A 43 -0.48 5.10 -26.51
N GLY A 44 -1.71 4.68 -26.80
CA GLY A 44 -2.51 3.88 -25.86
C GLY A 44 -2.08 2.41 -25.79
N THR A 45 -2.55 1.69 -24.78
CA THR A 45 -2.23 0.26 -24.60
C THR A 45 -3.23 -0.47 -23.73
N ASP A 46 -3.49 -1.74 -24.09
CA ASP A 46 -4.24 -2.71 -23.28
C ASP A 46 -3.33 -3.53 -22.35
N SER A 47 -2.04 -3.18 -22.27
CA SER A 47 -1.07 -3.92 -21.46
C SER A 47 -1.33 -3.76 -19.97
N ILE A 48 -0.85 -4.72 -19.17
CA ILE A 48 -0.77 -4.53 -17.73
C ILE A 48 0.35 -3.52 -17.44
N ILE A 49 -0.01 -2.45 -16.73
CA ILE A 49 0.90 -1.42 -16.29
C ILE A 49 1.20 -1.60 -14.79
N SER A 50 2.45 -1.93 -14.48
CA SER A 50 2.95 -2.05 -13.11
C SER A 50 3.65 -0.76 -12.68
N VAL A 51 3.54 -0.43 -11.39
CA VAL A 51 4.22 0.71 -10.77
C VAL A 51 5.03 0.27 -9.57
N LYS A 52 6.28 0.73 -9.50
CA LYS A 52 7.08 0.63 -8.29
C LYS A 52 7.52 2.00 -7.86
N ILE A 53 7.26 2.34 -6.60
CA ILE A 53 7.76 3.55 -5.96
C ILE A 53 8.68 3.17 -4.81
N SER A 54 9.73 3.94 -4.58
CA SER A 54 10.59 3.75 -3.41
C SER A 54 10.99 5.07 -2.79
N ASP A 55 11.34 5.00 -1.51
CA ASP A 55 11.96 6.08 -0.78
C ASP A 55 13.50 5.99 -0.87
N LYS A 56 14.18 6.97 -0.26
CA LYS A 56 15.66 7.07 -0.30
C LYS A 56 16.39 5.94 0.45
N SER A 57 15.69 5.21 1.31
CA SER A 57 16.25 4.05 2.04
C SER A 57 16.18 2.77 1.22
N GLY A 58 15.45 2.79 0.09
CA GLY A 58 15.20 1.63 -0.77
C GLY A 58 13.93 0.86 -0.38
N GLN A 59 13.19 1.28 0.65
CA GLN A 59 11.88 0.72 0.92
C GLN A 59 10.88 1.19 -0.13
N GLY A 60 10.03 0.28 -0.62
CA GLY A 60 9.15 0.57 -1.74
C GLY A 60 7.84 -0.19 -1.72
N ILE A 61 6.94 0.26 -2.59
CA ILE A 61 5.65 -0.35 -2.86
C ILE A 61 5.70 -0.83 -4.30
N ASP A 62 5.37 -2.11 -4.51
CA ASP A 62 5.34 -2.77 -5.80
C ASP A 62 3.88 -3.10 -6.15
N ILE A 63 3.38 -2.46 -7.20
CA ILE A 63 2.01 -2.55 -7.69
C ILE A 63 2.07 -3.27 -9.04
N GLN A 64 1.64 -4.53 -9.06
CA GLN A 64 1.75 -5.38 -10.25
C GLN A 64 0.79 -4.96 -11.36
N ASP A 65 -0.39 -4.48 -11.01
CA ASP A 65 -1.37 -3.94 -11.94
C ASP A 65 -2.06 -2.75 -11.26
N ILE A 66 -1.82 -1.55 -11.80
CA ILE A 66 -2.34 -0.32 -11.21
C ILE A 66 -3.86 -0.19 -11.38
N VAL A 67 -4.44 -0.80 -12.43
CA VAL A 67 -5.88 -0.75 -12.71
C VAL A 67 -6.63 -1.53 -11.62
N THR A 68 -6.26 -2.80 -11.40
CA THR A 68 -6.92 -3.62 -10.36
C THR A 68 -6.57 -3.19 -8.94
N TRP A 69 -5.42 -2.54 -8.73
CA TRP A 69 -5.03 -2.03 -7.41
C TRP A 69 -5.85 -0.81 -6.97
N GLY A 70 -6.22 0.09 -7.88
CA GLY A 70 -6.86 1.35 -7.48
C GLY A 70 -7.56 2.16 -8.57
N GLY A 71 -7.90 1.58 -9.72
CA GLY A 71 -8.59 2.31 -10.80
C GLY A 71 -9.90 2.96 -10.35
N LEU A 72 -10.06 4.26 -10.61
CA LEU A 72 -11.21 5.06 -10.18
C LEU A 72 -12.16 5.49 -11.32
N MET A 73 -11.89 5.09 -12.56
CA MET A 73 -12.64 5.58 -13.73
C MET A 73 -13.93 4.78 -13.99
N GLY A 74 -14.10 3.65 -13.32
CA GLY A 74 -15.30 2.79 -13.38
C GLY A 74 -15.06 1.42 -14.03
N PRO A 75 -16.01 0.48 -13.89
CA PRO A 75 -15.85 -0.93 -14.24
C PRO A 75 -15.82 -1.25 -15.75
N SER A 76 -16.11 -0.28 -16.60
CA SER A 76 -16.12 -0.43 -18.06
C SER A 76 -15.31 0.68 -18.75
N TYR A 77 -14.50 1.40 -17.98
CA TYR A 77 -13.62 2.42 -18.53
C TYR A 77 -12.38 1.75 -19.11
N ASP A 78 -12.00 2.18 -20.30
CA ASP A 78 -10.82 1.71 -20.99
C ASP A 78 -9.63 2.58 -20.58
N TYR A 79 -8.68 2.00 -19.87
CA TYR A 79 -7.56 2.73 -19.29
C TYR A 79 -6.43 2.87 -20.29
N PHE A 80 -5.62 3.91 -20.09
CA PHE A 80 -4.45 4.23 -20.91
C PHE A 80 -4.78 4.56 -22.35
N GLU A 81 -5.97 5.08 -22.62
CA GLU A 81 -6.37 5.53 -23.95
C GLU A 81 -5.69 6.82 -24.38
N LYS A 82 -5.51 7.00 -25.68
CA LYS A 82 -4.82 8.17 -26.24
C LYS A 82 -5.41 9.49 -25.73
N GLY A 83 -4.60 10.30 -25.03
CA GLY A 83 -5.00 11.59 -24.49
C GLY A 83 -5.92 11.52 -23.27
N SER A 84 -6.09 10.35 -22.65
CA SER A 84 -6.83 10.21 -21.39
C SER A 84 -5.99 10.65 -20.20
N LEU A 85 -6.66 11.16 -19.17
CA LEU A 85 -6.12 11.31 -17.83
C LEU A 85 -6.79 10.28 -16.93
N ASP A 86 -6.01 9.32 -16.46
CA ASP A 86 -6.49 8.22 -15.63
C ASP A 86 -6.04 8.38 -14.19
N ILE A 87 -6.95 8.08 -13.26
CA ILE A 87 -6.74 8.28 -11.83
C ILE A 87 -6.80 6.94 -11.12
N PHE A 88 -5.76 6.67 -10.33
CA PHE A 88 -5.62 5.46 -9.52
C PHE A 88 -5.41 5.87 -8.08
N SER A 89 -6.12 5.26 -7.13
CA SER A 89 -5.92 5.51 -5.70
C SER A 89 -6.07 4.24 -4.90
N GLY A 90 -5.03 3.89 -4.13
CA GLY A 90 -5.00 2.69 -3.31
C GLY A 90 -4.32 2.92 -1.96
N LYS A 91 -4.51 1.97 -1.04
CA LYS A 91 -3.85 1.97 0.27
C LYS A 91 -2.65 1.04 0.25
N ALA A 92 -1.55 1.48 0.83
CA ALA A 92 -0.35 0.67 1.11
C ALA A 92 0.29 1.14 2.41
N GLN A 93 1.31 0.44 2.90
CA GLN A 93 2.09 0.92 4.04
C GLN A 93 2.69 2.31 3.73
N CYS A 94 2.70 3.20 4.71
CA CYS A 94 3.35 4.49 4.56
C CYS A 94 4.86 4.28 4.37
N LEU A 95 5.43 4.89 3.33
CA LEU A 95 6.88 4.96 3.21
C LEU A 95 7.46 5.84 4.34
N PRO A 96 8.59 5.46 4.93
CA PRO A 96 9.14 6.13 6.11
C PRO A 96 9.83 7.45 5.75
N SER A 97 10.03 7.69 4.45
CA SER A 97 10.49 8.95 3.91
C SER A 97 9.84 9.25 2.55
N PRO A 98 9.95 10.49 2.03
CA PRO A 98 9.35 10.85 0.75
C PRO A 98 9.81 9.95 -0.40
N ILE A 99 8.90 9.71 -1.34
CA ILE A 99 9.19 8.99 -2.58
C ILE A 99 10.33 9.68 -3.31
N CYS A 100 11.34 8.92 -3.74
CA CYS A 100 12.46 9.41 -4.52
C CYS A 100 12.71 8.62 -5.81
N SER A 101 11.99 7.51 -6.03
CA SER A 101 12.03 6.77 -7.28
C SER A 101 10.63 6.32 -7.69
N LEU A 102 10.42 6.26 -8.99
CA LEU A 102 9.23 5.72 -9.62
C LEU A 102 9.66 4.99 -10.90
N SER A 103 9.19 3.76 -11.07
CA SER A 103 9.28 3.02 -12.33
C SER A 103 7.91 2.55 -12.77
N LEU A 104 7.61 2.79 -14.05
CA LEU A 104 6.44 2.28 -14.76
C LEU A 104 6.92 1.18 -15.71
N THR A 105 6.25 0.04 -15.70
CA THR A 105 6.57 -1.10 -16.56
C THR A 105 5.30 -1.54 -17.29
N SER A 106 5.41 -1.73 -18.60
CA SER A 106 4.40 -2.43 -19.40
C SER A 106 4.83 -3.88 -19.57
N ASP A 107 3.89 -4.81 -19.44
CA ASP A 107 4.13 -6.23 -19.71
C ASP A 107 4.13 -6.58 -21.20
N GLY A 108 3.76 -5.63 -22.07
CA GLY A 108 3.72 -5.79 -23.52
C GLY A 108 2.65 -6.76 -24.03
N SER A 109 1.60 -7.01 -23.24
CA SER A 109 0.50 -7.90 -23.63
C SER A 109 -0.50 -7.27 -24.60
N SER A 110 -0.39 -5.95 -24.88
CA SER A 110 -1.21 -5.26 -25.90
C SER A 110 -1.17 -6.02 -27.22
N VAL A 111 -2.35 -6.31 -27.78
CA VAL A 111 -2.53 -6.98 -29.08
C VAL A 111 -2.71 -6.01 -30.23
#